data_AF-A0A2V8UAF6-F1
#
_entry.id   AF-A0A2V8UAF6-F1
#
_cell.length_a   1.000
_cell.length_b   1.000
_cell.length_c   1.000
_cell.angle_alpha   90.00
_cell.angle_beta   90.00
_cell.angle_gamma   90.00
#
_symmetry.space_group_name_H-M   'P 1'
#
loop_
_entity.id
_entity.type
_entity.pdbx_description
1 polymer ?
#
loop_
_entity_poly.entity_id
_entity_poly.type
_entity_poly.pdbx_seq_one_letter_code
_entity_poly.pdbx_strand_id
1 'polypeptide(L)'
;MHRAGRKAMVLITDGIDFGSDRTLADAIKAAQQADTVIYSIRYFDLGAYADESFQVYTQVMDLALRTMSEETGGRVFYVNKKHPLPQVLDELQQEMRSQYAISYTPTNEKLDGSFRRVNLRTRDHNLKVQARKGYYAIPPRS
;
A
#
# COMPACT_ATOMS: atom_id res chain seq x y z
N MET A 1 10.06 -22.08 15.92
CA MET A 1 8.87 -21.27 15.56
C MET A 1 9.34 -19.89 15.11
N HIS A 2 9.54 -19.66 13.80
CA HIS A 2 9.81 -18.31 13.29
C HIS A 2 8.49 -17.53 13.21
N ARG A 3 8.28 -16.57 14.11
CA ARG A 3 7.35 -15.47 13.81
C ARG A 3 8.08 -14.54 12.86
N ALA A 4 7.93 -14.74 11.56
CA ALA A 4 8.25 -13.68 10.61
C ALA A 4 7.33 -12.50 10.96
N GLY A 5 7.91 -11.42 11.48
CA GLY A 5 7.16 -10.19 11.71
C GLY A 5 6.55 -9.70 10.39
N ARG A 6 5.40 -9.01 10.46
CA ARG A 6 4.83 -8.37 9.26
C ARG A 6 5.84 -7.38 8.70
N LYS A 7 6.11 -7.46 7.40
CA LYS A 7 6.98 -6.53 6.72
C LYS A 7 6.15 -5.34 6.25
N ALA A 8 6.66 -4.15 6.51
CA ALA A 8 6.10 -2.92 5.97
C ALA A 8 7.21 -2.13 5.28
N MET A 9 6.86 -1.48 4.18
CA MET A 9 7.68 -0.49 3.50
C MET A 9 6.97 0.86 3.63
N VAL A 10 7.70 1.86 4.13
CA VAL A 10 7.22 3.25 4.17
C VAL A 10 7.92 4.01 3.05
N LEU A 11 7.16 4.41 2.04
CA LEU A 11 7.65 5.15 0.88
C LEU A 11 7.37 6.64 1.08
N ILE A 12 8.42 7.46 1.19
CA ILE A 12 8.29 8.92 1.29
C ILE A 12 8.76 9.52 -0.02
N THR A 13 7.85 10.17 -0.76
CA THR A 13 8.10 10.59 -2.16
C THR A 13 7.12 11.68 -2.59
N ASP A 14 7.47 12.44 -3.62
CA ASP A 14 6.53 13.32 -4.34
C ASP A 14 5.56 12.54 -5.25
N GLY A 15 5.86 11.27 -5.52
CA GLY A 15 5.09 10.33 -6.33
C GLY A 15 5.55 10.26 -7.78
N ILE A 16 6.55 11.04 -8.18
CA ILE A 16 6.99 11.09 -9.57
C ILE A 16 7.95 9.94 -9.87
N ASP A 17 7.58 9.14 -10.86
CA ASP A 17 8.42 8.07 -11.37
C ASP A 17 9.32 8.59 -12.52
N PHE A 18 10.63 8.46 -12.36
CA PHE A 18 11.64 8.89 -13.32
C PHE A 18 12.54 7.72 -13.74
N GLY A 19 12.46 7.34 -15.02
CA GLY A 19 13.41 6.39 -15.62
C GLY A 19 13.30 4.94 -15.13
N SER A 20 12.15 4.52 -14.60
CA SER A 20 11.95 3.13 -14.17
C SER A 20 11.83 2.16 -15.33
N ASP A 21 12.57 1.05 -15.26
CA ASP A 21 12.47 -0.07 -16.20
C ASP A 21 11.36 -1.09 -15.83
N ARG A 22 10.57 -0.79 -14.78
CA ARG A 22 9.54 -1.68 -14.24
C ARG A 22 8.22 -0.95 -14.12
N THR A 23 7.12 -1.68 -14.26
CA THR A 23 5.78 -1.10 -14.15
C THR A 23 5.30 -1.06 -12.69
N LEU A 24 4.30 -0.21 -12.42
CA LEU A 24 3.57 -0.20 -11.15
C LEU A 24 3.03 -1.60 -10.78
N ALA A 25 2.52 -2.34 -11.77
CA ALA A 25 2.01 -3.68 -11.58
C ALA A 25 3.10 -4.68 -11.14
N ASP A 26 4.31 -4.56 -11.70
CA ASP A 26 5.47 -5.36 -11.28
C ASP A 26 5.86 -5.07 -9.83
N ALA A 27 5.88 -3.79 -9.44
CA ALA A 27 6.18 -3.37 -8.08
C ALA A 27 5.15 -3.89 -7.08
N ILE A 28 3.85 -3.78 -7.39
CA ILE A 28 2.76 -4.33 -6.57
C ILE A 28 2.89 -5.85 -6.43
N LYS A 29 3.12 -6.55 -7.54
CA LYS A 29 3.31 -8.00 -7.54
C LYS A 29 4.50 -8.41 -6.66
N ALA A 30 5.63 -7.72 -6.80
CA ALA A 30 6.82 -7.98 -5.99
C ALA A 30 6.54 -7.79 -4.49
N ALA A 31 5.85 -6.71 -4.11
CA ALA A 31 5.47 -6.46 -2.72
C ALA A 31 4.51 -7.52 -2.17
N GLN A 32 3.49 -7.91 -2.95
CA GLN A 32 2.53 -8.95 -2.56
C GLN A 32 3.19 -10.33 -2.42
N GLN A 33 4.17 -10.66 -3.26
CA GLN A 33 4.96 -11.91 -3.17
C GLN A 33 5.97 -11.88 -2.02
N ALA A 34 6.45 -10.70 -1.61
CA ALA A 34 7.34 -10.53 -0.46
C ALA A 34 6.60 -10.53 0.90
N ASP A 35 5.26 -10.53 0.86
CA ASP A 35 4.38 -10.32 2.00
C ASP A 35 4.66 -8.99 2.72
N THR A 36 4.84 -7.93 1.91
CA THR A 36 5.16 -6.58 2.37
C THR A 36 3.99 -5.64 2.13
N VAL A 37 3.54 -4.96 3.18
CA VAL A 37 2.55 -3.88 3.10
C VAL A 37 3.27 -2.58 2.73
N ILE A 38 2.75 -1.81 1.78
CA ILE A 38 3.29 -0.51 1.41
C ILE A 38 2.41 0.59 1.99
N TYR A 39 3.02 1.49 2.76
CA TYR A 39 2.45 2.76 3.18
C TYR A 39 3.18 3.88 2.45
N SER A 40 2.45 4.76 1.79
CA SER A 40 3.06 5.90 1.09
C SER A 40 2.80 7.18 1.86
N ILE A 41 3.82 8.01 2.01
CA ILE A 41 3.74 9.38 2.48
C ILE A 41 4.03 10.26 1.28
N ARG A 42 2.98 10.88 0.73
CA ARG A 42 3.13 11.88 -0.31
C ARG A 42 3.64 13.17 0.31
N TYR A 43 4.89 13.48 0.02
CA TYR A 43 5.57 14.68 0.45
C TYR A 43 5.76 15.58 -0.77
N PHE A 44 4.84 16.52 -0.97
CA PHE A 44 4.77 17.35 -2.15
C PHE A 44 4.54 18.81 -1.75
N ASP A 45 5.34 19.73 -2.29
CA ASP A 45 5.12 21.16 -2.14
C ASP A 45 4.36 21.71 -3.34
N LEU A 46 3.12 22.16 -3.11
CA LEU A 46 2.29 22.81 -4.11
C LEU A 46 2.93 24.08 -4.70
N GLY A 47 3.81 24.75 -3.95
CA GLY A 47 4.54 25.93 -4.43
C GLY A 47 5.67 25.62 -5.41
N ALA A 48 6.24 24.42 -5.35
CA ALA A 48 7.32 24.00 -6.24
C ALA A 48 6.83 23.65 -7.67
N TYR A 49 5.51 23.46 -7.83
CA TYR A 49 4.88 22.97 -9.05
C TYR A 49 3.57 23.70 -9.36
N ALA A 50 3.59 25.03 -9.29
CA ALA A 50 2.40 25.88 -9.48
C ALA A 50 1.90 25.94 -10.94
N ASP A 51 2.57 25.27 -11.88
CA ASP A 51 2.16 25.16 -13.28
C ASP A 51 0.92 24.24 -13.41
N GLU A 52 -0.13 24.71 -14.08
CA GLU A 52 -1.38 23.96 -14.30
C GLU A 52 -1.15 22.64 -15.04
N SER A 53 -0.19 22.57 -15.97
CA SER A 53 0.18 21.33 -16.66
C SER A 53 0.75 20.28 -15.69
N PHE A 54 1.40 20.74 -14.63
CA PHE A 54 1.97 19.88 -13.60
C PHE A 54 0.89 19.33 -12.66
N GLN A 55 -0.25 20.00 -12.50
CA GLN A 55 -1.33 19.52 -11.65
C GLN A 55 -1.92 18.19 -12.15
N VAL A 56 -2.19 18.07 -13.46
CA VAL A 56 -2.68 16.81 -14.06
C VAL A 56 -1.68 15.68 -13.84
N TYR A 57 -0.40 15.97 -14.03
CA TYR A 57 0.67 15.01 -13.81
C TYR A 57 0.68 14.49 -12.37
N THR A 58 0.53 15.38 -11.38
CA THR A 58 0.50 14.99 -9.97
C THR A 58 -0.71 14.14 -9.57
N GLN A 59 -1.84 14.24 -10.28
CA GLN A 59 -3.01 13.38 -10.04
C GLN A 59 -2.76 11.93 -10.47
N VAL A 60 -2.10 11.73 -11.61
CA VAL A 60 -1.74 10.38 -12.10
C VAL A 60 -0.75 9.72 -11.13
N MET A 61 0.20 10.50 -10.62
CA MET A 61 1.19 10.02 -9.65
C MET A 61 0.55 9.69 -8.29
N ASP A 62 -0.42 10.49 -7.85
CA ASP A 62 -1.22 10.18 -6.66
C ASP A 62 -1.95 8.83 -6.80
N LEU A 63 -2.51 8.56 -7.99
CA LEU A 63 -3.15 7.29 -8.28
C LEU A 63 -2.18 6.11 -8.18
N ALA A 64 -0.93 6.27 -8.63
CA ALA A 64 0.09 5.22 -8.52
C ALA A 64 0.40 4.88 -7.06
N LEU A 65 0.64 5.90 -6.22
CA LEU A 65 0.87 5.72 -4.78
C LEU A 65 -0.33 5.08 -4.08
N ARG A 66 -1.55 5.51 -4.41
CA ARG A 66 -2.79 4.93 -3.88
C ARG A 66 -2.93 3.48 -4.27
N THR A 67 -2.82 3.18 -5.56
CA THR A 67 -2.97 1.81 -6.08
C THR A 67 -1.95 0.88 -5.43
N MET A 68 -0.68 1.29 -5.33
CA MET A 68 0.36 0.48 -4.71
C MET A 68 0.09 0.20 -3.23
N SER A 69 -0.31 1.23 -2.49
CA SER A 69 -0.59 1.10 -1.07
C SER A 69 -1.81 0.22 -0.83
N GLU A 70 -2.92 0.49 -1.54
CA GLU A 70 -4.19 -0.22 -1.34
C GLU A 70 -4.13 -1.70 -1.78
N GLU A 71 -3.43 -2.01 -2.88
CA GLU A 71 -3.27 -3.39 -3.36
C GLU A 71 -2.48 -4.27 -2.38
N THR A 72 -1.56 -3.66 -1.62
CA THR A 72 -0.75 -4.33 -0.60
C THR A 72 -1.35 -4.24 0.81
N GLY A 73 -2.40 -3.44 0.99
CA GLY A 73 -3.16 -3.33 2.23
C GLY A 73 -2.81 -2.13 3.10
N GLY A 74 -1.92 -1.23 2.67
CA GLY A 74 -1.68 0.07 3.30
C GLY A 74 -2.48 1.20 2.65
N ARG A 75 -2.12 2.45 2.98
CA ARG A 75 -2.74 3.66 2.42
C ARG A 75 -1.72 4.77 2.20
N VAL A 76 -2.17 5.82 1.54
CA VAL A 76 -1.42 7.06 1.35
C VAL A 76 -1.72 8.05 2.47
N PHE A 77 -0.68 8.70 2.98
CA PHE A 77 -0.73 9.85 3.87
C PHE A 77 -0.28 11.10 3.11
N TYR A 78 -0.87 12.24 3.43
CA TYR A 78 -0.68 13.48 2.68
C TYR A 78 -0.08 14.56 3.55
N VAL A 79 1.17 14.92 3.29
CA VAL A 79 1.81 16.02 4.01
C VAL A 79 1.39 17.36 3.40
N ASN A 80 0.96 18.28 4.24
CA ASN A 80 0.67 19.67 3.85
C ASN A 80 0.80 20.62 5.06
N LYS A 81 0.61 21.93 4.84
CA LYS A 81 0.76 22.96 5.89
C LYS A 81 -0.12 22.71 7.14
N LYS A 82 -1.30 22.11 6.97
CA LYS A 82 -2.23 21.80 8.07
C LYS A 82 -2.03 20.40 8.66
N HIS A 83 -1.22 19.58 8.01
CA HIS A 83 -0.99 18.18 8.35
C HIS A 83 0.49 17.85 8.11
N PRO A 84 1.38 18.33 8.99
CA PRO A 84 2.81 18.26 8.78
C PRO A 84 3.34 16.83 8.97
N LEU A 85 4.54 16.57 8.43
CA LEU A 85 5.16 15.25 8.46
C LEU A 85 5.21 14.59 9.86
N PRO A 86 5.53 15.30 10.97
CA PRO A 86 5.50 14.69 12.30
C PRO A 86 4.14 14.08 12.65
N GLN A 87 3.05 14.81 12.36
CA GLN A 87 1.69 14.30 12.60
C GLN A 87 1.37 13.08 11.73
N VAL A 88 1.77 13.10 10.46
CA VAL A 88 1.62 11.94 9.55
C VAL A 88 2.34 10.71 10.10
N LEU A 89 3.58 10.89 10.58
CA LEU A 89 4.38 9.81 11.11
C LEU A 89 3.75 9.23 12.39
N ASP A 90 3.21 10.07 13.27
CA ASP A 90 2.50 9.62 14.47
C ASP A 90 1.26 8.78 14.12
N GLU A 91 0.46 9.22 13.15
CA GLU A 91 -0.72 8.49 12.67
C GLU A 91 -0.34 7.14 12.04
N LEU A 92 0.69 7.13 11.18
CA LEU A 92 1.22 5.90 10.61
C LEU A 92 1.69 4.94 11.70
N GLN A 93 2.38 5.45 12.71
CA GLN A 93 2.87 4.67 13.83
C GLN A 93 1.72 4.04 14.64
N GLN A 94 0.65 4.80 14.90
CA GLN A 94 -0.56 4.29 15.54
C GLN A 94 -1.25 3.21 14.71
N GLU A 95 -1.35 3.41 13.40
CA GLU A 95 -1.97 2.45 12.48
C GLU A 95 -1.17 1.15 12.40
N MET A 96 0.15 1.22 12.27
CA MET A 96 1.02 0.04 12.25
C MET A 96 0.93 -0.80 13.54
N ARG A 97 0.59 -0.16 14.68
CA ARG A 97 0.35 -0.85 15.96
C ARG A 97 -1.04 -1.47 16.10
N SER A 98 -2.02 -1.00 15.34
CA SER A 98 -3.45 -1.32 15.55
C SER A 98 -3.99 -2.38 14.59
N GLN A 99 -3.12 -3.21 14.02
CA GLN A 99 -3.49 -4.14 12.96
C GLN A 99 -3.95 -5.52 13.47
N TYR A 100 -5.17 -5.91 13.13
CA TYR A 100 -5.74 -7.24 13.42
C TYR A 100 -5.24 -8.32 12.48
N ALA A 101 -5.07 -9.55 12.99
CA ALA A 101 -4.82 -10.74 12.17
C ALA A 101 -6.12 -11.54 12.03
N ILE A 102 -6.55 -11.78 10.78
CA ILE A 102 -7.68 -12.64 10.45
C ILE A 102 -7.15 -13.74 9.53
N SER A 103 -7.49 -14.99 9.85
CA SER A 103 -7.08 -16.16 9.08
C SER A 103 -8.31 -16.86 8.52
N TYR A 104 -8.18 -17.40 7.31
CA TYR A 104 -9.18 -18.24 6.67
C TYR A 104 -8.47 -19.34 5.90
N THR A 105 -9.13 -20.49 5.71
CA THR A 105 -8.61 -21.59 4.89
C THR A 105 -9.25 -21.49 3.50
N PRO A 106 -8.48 -21.34 2.41
CA PRO A 106 -9.03 -21.34 1.06
C PRO A 106 -9.52 -22.75 0.71
N THR A 107 -10.64 -22.84 -0.01
CA THR A 107 -11.16 -24.12 -0.52
C THR A 107 -10.32 -24.70 -1.66
N ASN A 108 -9.51 -23.87 -2.33
CA ASN A 108 -8.54 -24.28 -3.35
C ASN A 108 -7.15 -24.37 -2.71
N GLU A 109 -6.56 -25.57 -2.67
CA GLU A 109 -5.24 -25.81 -2.07
C GLU A 109 -4.07 -25.70 -3.06
N LYS A 110 -4.34 -25.53 -4.37
CA LYS A 110 -3.28 -25.49 -5.41
C LYS A 110 -2.37 -24.27 -5.26
N LEU A 111 -1.07 -24.50 -5.13
CA LEU A 111 -0.03 -23.45 -5.11
C LEU A 111 0.56 -23.26 -6.51
N ASP A 112 -0.27 -22.81 -7.45
CA ASP A 112 0.04 -22.68 -8.88
C ASP A 112 0.58 -21.30 -9.29
N GLY A 113 0.80 -20.40 -8.33
CA GLY A 113 1.23 -19.03 -8.57
C GLY A 113 0.13 -18.10 -9.06
N SER A 114 -1.14 -18.54 -9.11
CA SER A 114 -2.27 -17.67 -9.45
C SER A 114 -2.51 -16.62 -8.37
N PHE A 115 -3.00 -15.45 -8.79
CA PHE A 115 -3.45 -14.42 -7.86
C PHE A 115 -4.86 -14.73 -7.36
N ARG A 116 -5.03 -14.72 -6.04
CA ARG A 116 -6.30 -14.99 -5.37
C ARG A 116 -6.77 -13.73 -4.67
N ARG A 117 -7.88 -13.20 -5.15
CA ARG A 117 -8.50 -12.00 -4.59
C ARG A 117 -9.19 -12.32 -3.26
N VAL A 118 -9.00 -11.44 -2.28
CA VAL A 118 -9.63 -11.49 -0.97
C VAL A 118 -10.61 -10.34 -0.86
N ASN A 119 -11.86 -10.64 -0.52
CA ASN A 119 -12.89 -9.62 -0.25
C ASN A 119 -13.29 -9.73 1.21
N LEU A 120 -12.98 -8.69 1.98
CA LEU A 120 -13.34 -8.59 3.38
C LEU A 120 -14.41 -7.51 3.53
N ARG A 121 -15.52 -7.87 4.19
CA ARG A 121 -16.65 -6.98 4.45
C ARG A 121 -16.97 -6.99 5.93
N THR A 122 -17.29 -5.82 6.47
CA THR A 122 -17.80 -5.67 7.83
C THR A 122 -19.32 -5.80 7.83
N ARG A 123 -19.88 -6.25 8.95
CA ARG A 123 -21.34 -6.19 9.18
C ARG A 123 -21.80 -4.76 9.46
N ASP A 124 -20.96 -3.97 10.11
CA ASP A 124 -21.19 -2.55 10.34
C ASP A 124 -20.68 -1.74 9.14
N HIS A 125 -21.59 -1.01 8.50
CA HIS A 125 -21.31 -0.17 7.34
C HIS A 125 -20.57 1.13 7.66
N ASN A 126 -20.46 1.49 8.96
CA ASN A 126 -19.68 2.65 9.40
C ASN A 126 -18.19 2.34 9.50
N LEU A 127 -17.81 1.06 9.48
CA LEU A 127 -16.42 0.63 9.51
C LEU A 127 -15.82 0.58 8.11
N LYS A 128 -14.59 1.06 7.98
CA LYS A 128 -13.79 0.92 6.75
C LYS A 128 -12.83 -0.24 6.89
N VAL A 129 -12.80 -1.09 5.87
CA VAL A 129 -11.85 -2.21 5.79
C VAL A 129 -10.61 -1.76 5.04
N GLN A 130 -9.47 -1.90 5.70
CA GLN A 130 -8.15 -1.71 5.10
C GLN A 130 -7.40 -3.05 5.17
N ALA A 131 -7.21 -3.68 4.02
CA ALA A 131 -6.60 -5.00 3.91
C ALA A 131 -6.03 -5.20 2.50
N ARG A 132 -5.02 -6.08 2.37
CA ARG A 132 -4.50 -6.51 1.08
C ARG A 132 -5.62 -7.03 0.19
N LYS A 133 -5.58 -6.72 -1.11
CA LYS A 133 -6.64 -7.13 -2.04
C LYS A 133 -6.56 -8.60 -2.45
N GLY A 134 -5.42 -9.25 -2.21
CA GLY A 134 -5.23 -10.65 -2.50
C GLY A 134 -3.81 -11.12 -2.24
N TYR A 135 -3.52 -12.36 -2.63
CA TYR A 135 -2.22 -13.00 -2.49
C TYR A 135 -1.93 -13.90 -3.68
N TYR A 136 -0.65 -14.16 -3.92
CA TYR A 136 -0.22 -15.17 -4.89
C TYR A 136 -0.12 -16.53 -4.21
N ALA A 137 -0.72 -17.55 -4.82
CA ALA A 137 -0.69 -18.92 -4.33
C ALA A 137 0.65 -19.59 -4.65
N ILE A 138 1.72 -19.16 -3.99
CA ILE A 138 3.08 -19.69 -4.19
C ILE A 138 3.52 -20.52 -2.97
N PRO A 139 4.38 -21.54 -3.16
CA PRO A 139 5.01 -22.24 -2.05
C PRO A 139 5.72 -21.27 -1.09
N PRO A 140 5.74 -21.56 0.23
CA PRO A 140 6.55 -20.80 1.18
C PRO A 140 8.01 -20.76 0.71
N ARG A 141 8.66 -19.60 0.83
CA ARG A 141 10.10 -19.53 0.61
C ARG A 141 10.79 -20.35 1.70
N SER A 142 11.57 -21.35 1.29
CA SER A 142 12.44 -22.19 2.14
C SER A 142 13.51 -21.38 2.83
#